data_AF-A0A3D4NJQ4-F1
#
_entry.id   AF-A0A3D4NJQ4-F1
#
_cell.length_a   1.000
_cell.length_b   1.000
_cell.length_c   1.000
_cell.angle_alpha   90.00
_cell.angle_beta   90.00
_cell.angle_gamma   90.00
#
_symmetry.space_group_name_H-M   'P 1'
#
loop_
_entity.id
_entity.type
_entity.pdbx_description
1 polymer ?
#
loop_
_entity_poly.entity_id
_entity_poly.type
_entity_poly.pdbx_seq_one_letter_code
_entity_poly.pdbx_strand_id
1 'polypeptide(L)' 'MNTQPLRVGIGGPVGSGKTALTLALCLALRDRYNLAVVTNDIYTREDADFLVRNEALAPERIIGVETGGCPHT' A
#
# COMPACT_ATOMS: atom_id res chain seq x y z
N MET A 1 17.62 19.49 7.89
CA MET A 1 16.86 18.39 8.53
C MET A 1 16.46 17.44 7.42
N ASN A 2 16.77 16.15 7.54
CA ASN A 2 16.44 15.19 6.48
C ASN A 2 14.94 14.89 6.54
N THR A 3 14.16 15.52 5.67
CA THR A 3 12.68 15.44 5.62
C THR A 3 12.19 14.19 4.89
N GLN A 4 12.93 13.08 4.96
CA GLN A 4 12.52 11.86 4.30
C GLN A 4 11.39 11.19 5.09
N PRO A 5 10.28 10.79 4.43
CA PRO A 5 9.22 10.07 5.11
C PRO A 5 9.72 8.71 5.61
N LEU A 6 9.18 8.27 6.74
CA LEU A 6 9.35 6.89 7.19
C LEU A 6 8.77 5.94 6.14
N ARG A 7 9.55 4.95 5.72
CA ARG A 7 9.14 3.91 4.77
C ARG A 7 8.95 2.61 5.53
N VAL A 8 7.76 2.02 5.43
CA VAL A 8 7.42 0.75 6.09
C VAL A 8 7.04 -0.27 5.03
N GLY A 9 7.79 -1.36 4.94
CA GLY A 9 7.49 -2.47 4.03
C GLY A 9 6.59 -3.50 4.70
N ILE A 10 5.50 -3.88 4.04
CA ILE A 10 4.59 -4.95 4.49
C ILE A 10 4.80 -6.17 3.59
N GLY A 11 5.62 -7.10 4.05
CA GLY A 11 5.91 -8.37 3.37
C GLY A 11 5.16 -9.55 3.97
N GLY A 12 5.07 -10.66 3.21
CA GLY A 12 4.42 -11.88 3.66
C GLY A 12 3.89 -12.75 2.51
N PRO A 13 3.56 -14.03 2.77
CA PRO A 13 3.02 -14.95 1.76
C PRO A 13 1.77 -14.42 1.05
N VAL A 14 1.45 -14.98 -0.12
CA VAL A 14 0.16 -14.72 -0.79
C VAL A 14 -0.98 -15.14 0.13
N GLY A 15 -2.01 -14.30 0.27
CA GLY A 15 -3.16 -14.56 1.15
C GLY A 15 -2.96 -14.28 2.65
N SER A 16 -1.78 -13.82 3.10
CA SER A 16 -1.52 -13.57 4.54
C SER A 16 -2.18 -12.31 5.11
N GLY A 17 -3.03 -11.61 4.34
CA GLY A 17 -3.73 -10.42 4.81
C GLY A 17 -2.94 -9.11 4.75
N LYS A 18 -1.89 -9.00 3.94
CA LYS A 18 -1.08 -7.77 3.79
C LYS A 18 -1.94 -6.55 3.47
N THR A 19 -2.79 -6.66 2.44
CA THR A 19 -3.68 -5.57 1.99
C THR A 19 -4.70 -5.19 3.06
N ALA A 20 -5.23 -6.17 3.80
CA ALA A 20 -6.14 -5.94 4.91
C ALA A 20 -5.44 -5.20 6.08
N LEU A 21 -4.19 -5.56 6.39
CA LEU A 21 -3.39 -4.84 7.38
C LEU A 21 -3.12 -3.40 6.93
N THR A 22 -2.76 -3.20 5.65
CA THR A 22 -2.55 -1.86 5.07
C THR A 22 -3.80 -1.00 5.22
N LEU A 23 -4.99 -1.53 4.89
CA LEU A 23 -6.26 -0.84 5.07
C LEU A 23 -6.47 -0.42 6.53
N ALA A 24 -6.32 -1.36 7.47
CA ALA A 24 -6.51 -1.10 8.89
C ALA A 24 -5.55 -0.01 9.42
N LEU A 25 -4.30 -0.03 8.99
CA LEU A 25 -3.30 0.98 9.35
C LEU A 25 -3.67 2.35 8.76
N CYS A 26 -4.09 2.42 7.50
CA CYS A 26 -4.52 3.67 6.89
C CYS A 26 -5.70 4.28 7.65
N LEU A 27 -6.75 3.50 7.93
CA LEU A 27 -7.92 3.98 8.67
C LEU A 27 -7.57 4.48 10.08
N ALA A 28 -6.66 3.79 10.78
CA ALA A 28 -6.26 4.17 12.13
C ALA A 28 -5.37 5.41 12.20
N LEU A 29 -4.62 5.72 11.13
CA LEU A 29 -3.51 6.67 11.16
C LEU A 29 -3.69 7.89 10.25
N ARG A 30 -4.58 7.84 9.25
CA ARG A 30 -4.73 8.89 8.22
C ARG A 30 -5.10 10.27 8.76
N ASP A 31 -5.75 10.34 9.93
CA ASP A 31 -6.13 11.61 10.55
C ASP A 31 -5.00 12.23 11.38
N ARG A 32 -3.93 11.46 11.65
CA ARG A 32 -2.80 11.88 12.49
C ARG A 32 -1.51 12.10 11.69
N TYR A 33 -1.38 11.42 10.56
CA TYR A 33 -0.17 11.41 9.76
C TYR A 33 -0.46 11.65 8.29
N ASN A 34 0.51 12.28 7.60
CA ASN A 34 0.48 12.40 6.15
C ASN A 34 0.93 11.08 5.51
N LEU A 35 -0.03 10.27 5.05
CA LEU A 35 0.21 8.92 4.55
C LEU A 35 0.06 8.80 3.03
N ALA A 36 0.78 7.84 2.47
CA ALA A 36 0.62 7.33 1.12
C ALA A 36 0.93 5.82 1.10
N VAL A 37 0.35 5.10 0.15
CA VAL A 37 0.56 3.65 -0.02
C VAL A 37 1.08 3.38 -1.42
N VAL A 38 2.10 2.52 -1.49
CA VAL A 38 2.56 1.91 -2.74
C VAL A 38 2.28 0.42 -2.64
N THR A 39 1.44 -0.11 -3.52
CA THR A 39 1.20 -1.55 -3.63
C THR A 39 2.07 -2.12 -4.74
N ASN A 40 2.47 -3.38 -4.58
CA ASN A 40 3.23 -4.11 -5.57
C ASN A 40 2.45 -5.36 -5.95
N ASP A 41 1.92 -5.36 -7.17
CA ASP A 41 1.23 -6.50 -7.76
C ASP A 41 1.97 -6.92 -9.03
N ILE A 42 1.99 -8.24 -9.30
CA ILE A 42 2.84 -8.79 -10.38
C ILE A 42 2.21 -8.52 -11.76
N TYR A 43 0.88 -8.61 -11.88
CA TYR A 43 0.15 -8.53 -13.15
C TYR A 43 -1.14 -7.70 -13.08
N THR A 44 -1.51 -7.20 -11.91
CA THR A 44 -2.79 -6.51 -11.68
C THR A 44 -2.56 -5.22 -10.89
N ARG A 45 -3.65 -4.48 -10.63
CA ARG A 45 -3.68 -3.34 -9.71
C ARG A 45 -4.70 -3.56 -8.60
N GLU A 46 -4.97 -4.83 -8.30
CA GLU A 46 -6.09 -5.22 -7.46
C GLU A 46 -5.94 -4.71 -6.03
N ASP A 47 -4.72 -4.74 -5.47
CA ASP A 47 -4.48 -4.20 -4.13
C ASP A 47 -4.71 -2.68 -4.06
N ALA A 48 -4.27 -1.94 -5.08
CA ALA A 48 -4.47 -0.50 -5.14
C ALA A 48 -5.97 -0.16 -5.28
N ASP A 49 -6.66 -0.83 -6.20
CA ASP A 49 -8.09 -0.64 -6.43
C ASP A 49 -8.92 -1.03 -5.20
N PHE A 50 -8.54 -2.11 -4.52
CA PHE A 50 -9.15 -2.53 -3.26
C PHE A 50 -9.04 -1.43 -2.20
N LEU A 51 -7.86 -0.84 -2.01
CA LEU A 51 -7.64 0.22 -1.03
C LEU A 51 -8.41 1.50 -1.38
N VAL A 52 -8.48 1.87 -2.66
CA VAL A 52 -9.29 3.01 -3.12
C VAL A 52 -10.78 2.77 -2.87
N ARG A 53 -11.30 1.59 -3.23
CA ARG A 53 -12.72 1.24 -3.04
C ARG A 53 -13.13 1.17 -1.57
N ASN A 54 -12.22 0.79 -0.70
CA ASN A 54 -12.44 0.76 0.76
C ASN A 54 -12.09 2.09 1.44
N GLU A 55 -11.89 3.16 0.66
CA GLU A 55 -11.62 4.51 1.14
C GLU A 55 -10.44 4.56 2.12
N ALA A 56 -9.37 3.77 1.88
CA ALA A 56 -8.22 3.75 2.79
C ALA A 56 -7.58 5.15 2.91
N LEU A 57 -7.37 5.80 1.76
CA LEU A 57 -6.87 7.16 1.59
C LEU A 57 -7.51 7.77 0.33
N ALA A 58 -7.31 9.08 0.10
CA ALA A 58 -7.65 9.70 -1.17
C ALA A 58 -6.91 8.99 -2.34
N PRO A 59 -7.54 8.80 -3.52
CA PRO A 59 -6.97 8.02 -4.60
C PRO A 59 -5.57 8.46 -5.05
N GLU A 60 -5.28 9.76 -4.99
CA GLU A 60 -3.99 10.35 -5.40
C GLU A 60 -2.83 9.95 -4.46
N ARG A 61 -3.15 9.33 -3.32
CA ARG A 61 -2.20 8.85 -2.31
C ARG A 61 -1.93 7.35 -2.40
N ILE A 62 -2.54 6.66 -3.35
CA ILE A 62 -2.43 5.21 -3.53
C ILE A 62 -1.89 4.94 -4.94
N ILE A 63 -0.72 4.30 -5.02
CA ILE A 63 -0.09 3.95 -6.30
C ILE A 63 0.10 2.43 -6.34
N GLY A 64 -0.42 1.79 -7.39
CA GLY A 64 -0.07 0.41 -7.72
C GLY A 64 1.10 0.40 -8.70
N VAL A 65 2.14 -0.38 -8.38
CA VAL A 65 3.30 -0.60 -9.25
C VAL A 65 3.27 -2.03 -9.75
N GLU A 66 3.34 -2.20 -11.07
CA GLU A 66 3.46 -3.49 -11.72
C GLU A 66 4.95 -3.85 -11.85
N THR A 67 5.38 -4.96 -11.24
CA THR A 67 6.80 -5.35 -11.22
C THR A 67 7.23 -6.21 -12.41
N GLY A 68 6.28 -6.69 -13.23
CA GLY A 68 6.59 -7.42 -14.47
C GLY A 68 7.23 -8.80 -14.28
N GLY A 69 7.33 -9.30 -13.04
CA GLY A 69 7.98 -10.56 -12.67
C GLY A 69 8.24 -10.67 -11.16
N CYS A 70 8.80 -11.80 -10.71
CA CYS A 70 9.05 -12.07 -9.29
C CYS A 70 9.87 -10.93 -8.62
N PRO A 71 9.43 -10.37 -7.48
CA PRO A 71 9.99 -9.14 -6.92
C PRO A 71 11.38 -9.25 -6.28
N HIS A 72 12.11 -10.36 -6.49
CA HIS A 72 13.37 -10.67 -5.81
C HIS A 72 14.45 -11.30 -6.70
N THR A 73 14.36 -11.23 -8.03
CA THR A 73 15.49 -11.62 -8.90
C THR A 73 16.61 -10.58 -8.88
#